data_AF-A0A844ED65-F1
#
_entry.id   AF-A0A844ED65-F1
#
_cell.length_a   1.000
_cell.length_b   1.000
_cell.length_c   1.000
_cell.angle_alpha   90.00
_cell.angle_beta   90.00
_cell.angle_gamma   90.00
#
_symmetry.space_group_name_H-M   'P 1'
#
loop_
_entity.id
_entity.type
_entity.pdbx_description
1 polymer ?
#
loop_
_entity_poly.entity_id
_entity_poly.type
_entity_poly.pdbx_seq_one_letter_code
_entity_poly.pdbx_strand_id
1 'polypeptide(L)' 'HDYYRVTGAKIYGDFLQTSGDLETIESAINGTRLTFEDLTKAFGGANLSVNLGNIKPSALAKLMVDPARDESL' A
#
# COMPACT_ATOMS: atom_id res chain seq x y z
N HIS A 1 -12.80 7.36 -18.94
CA HIS A 1 -12.36 6.13 -18.27
C HIS A 1 -12.33 6.39 -16.78
N ASP A 2 -13.30 5.84 -16.05
CA ASP A 2 -13.26 5.84 -14.60
C ASP A 2 -12.30 4.74 -14.16
N TYR A 3 -11.30 5.11 -13.37
CA TYR A 3 -10.42 4.16 -12.72
C TYR A 3 -10.97 3.88 -11.33
N TYR A 4 -10.99 2.61 -10.93
CA TYR A 4 -11.25 2.24 -9.54
C TYR A 4 -10.26 2.95 -8.61
N ARG A 5 -10.73 3.31 -7.42
CA ARG A 5 -9.93 4.02 -6.41
C ARG A 5 -9.93 3.23 -5.12
N VAL A 6 -8.86 3.36 -4.36
CA VAL A 6 -8.81 2.88 -2.98
C VAL A 6 -9.82 3.68 -2.16
N THR A 7 -10.75 3.00 -1.51
CA THR A 7 -11.75 3.62 -0.60
C THR A 7 -11.41 3.39 0.87
N GLY A 8 -10.51 2.45 1.13
CA GLY A 8 -9.97 2.13 2.45
C GLY A 8 -8.88 1.09 2.30
N ALA A 9 -7.92 1.10 3.22
CA ALA A 9 -6.86 0.13 3.27
C ALA A 9 -6.51 -0.17 4.73
N LYS A 10 -6.08 -1.40 4.99
CA LYS A 10 -5.56 -1.80 6.29
C LYS A 10 -4.32 -2.66 6.10
N ILE A 11 -3.27 -2.37 6.84
CA ILE A 11 -1.99 -3.07 6.77
C ILE A 11 -1.83 -3.94 8.02
N TYR A 12 -1.54 -5.22 7.80
CA TYR A 12 -1.30 -6.20 8.85
C TYR A 12 0.05 -6.89 8.62
N GLY A 13 0.73 -7.26 9.69
CA GLY A 13 2.01 -7.97 9.65
C GLY A 13 2.65 -8.07 11.03
N ASP A 14 3.75 -8.80 11.10
CA ASP A 14 4.58 -9.03 12.29
C ASP A 14 5.67 -7.96 12.45
N PHE A 15 5.37 -6.71 12.07
CA PHE A 15 6.36 -5.64 12.07
C PHE A 15 6.92 -5.41 13.49
N LEU A 16 8.23 -5.59 13.64
CA LEU A 16 8.94 -5.45 14.91
C LEU A 16 9.16 -3.99 15.35
N GLN A 17 8.69 -3.01 14.56
CA GLN A 17 8.92 -1.59 14.81
C GLN A 17 7.82 -1.00 15.71
N THR A 18 8.16 -0.80 16.98
CA THR A 18 7.28 -0.27 18.05
C THR A 18 6.74 1.14 17.78
N SER A 19 7.27 1.84 16.78
CA SER A 19 6.99 3.25 16.46
C SER A 19 6.40 3.45 15.06
N GLY A 20 6.10 2.37 14.33
CA GLY A 20 5.61 2.46 12.97
C GLY A 20 4.19 3.03 12.91
N ASP A 21 4.01 4.15 12.23
CA ASP A 21 2.70 4.74 11.95
C ASP A 21 2.16 4.16 10.63
N LEU A 22 1.50 3.00 10.76
CA LEU A 22 0.83 2.34 9.64
C LEU A 22 -0.36 3.16 9.14
N GLU A 23 -0.98 3.97 9.99
CA GLU A 23 -2.14 4.80 9.65
C GLU A 23 -1.75 5.90 8.66
N THR A 24 -0.53 6.44 8.77
CA THR A 24 0.05 7.35 7.77
C THR A 24 0.16 6.68 6.39
N ILE A 25 0.55 5.40 6.31
CA ILE A 25 0.64 4.68 5.04
C ILE A 25 -0.76 4.39 4.48
N GLU A 26 -1.67 3.93 5.32
CA GLU A 26 -3.08 3.66 4.96
C GLU A 26 -3.76 4.94 4.43
N SER A 27 -3.52 6.07 5.09
CA SER A 27 -4.06 7.38 4.68
C SER A 27 -3.45 7.86 3.36
N ALA A 28 -2.15 7.63 3.14
CA ALA A 28 -1.46 8.09 1.93
C ALA A 28 -2.00 7.45 0.64
N ILE A 29 -2.54 6.23 0.72
CA ILE A 29 -3.07 5.52 -0.44
C ILE A 29 -4.58 5.69 -0.60
N ASN A 30 -5.29 6.20 0.40
CA ASN A 30 -6.74 6.39 0.30
C ASN A 30 -7.09 7.41 -0.81
N GLY A 31 -8.08 7.09 -1.63
CA GLY A 31 -8.48 7.89 -2.80
C GLY A 31 -7.52 7.81 -4.00
N THR A 32 -6.38 7.13 -3.87
CA THR A 32 -5.44 6.90 -4.97
C THR A 32 -6.07 5.95 -5.98
N ARG A 33 -5.80 6.17 -7.28
CA ARG A 33 -6.26 5.26 -8.33
C ARG A 33 -5.63 3.89 -8.11
N LEU A 34 -6.42 2.83 -8.25
CA LEU A 34 -5.98 1.45 -8.11
C LEU A 34 -5.19 1.02 -9.36
N THR A 35 -4.07 1.69 -9.61
CA THR A 35 -3.13 1.41 -10.69
C THR A 35 -1.73 1.24 -10.10
N PHE A 36 -0.91 0.43 -10.76
CA PHE A 36 0.46 0.18 -10.29
C PHE A 36 1.27 1.49 -10.16
N GLU A 37 1.14 2.40 -11.12
CA GLU A 37 1.90 3.65 -11.16
C GLU A 37 1.47 4.61 -10.03
N ASP A 38 0.17 4.86 -9.89
CA ASP A 38 -0.35 5.79 -8.88
C ASP A 38 -0.08 5.27 -7.45
N LEU A 39 -0.27 3.97 -7.21
CA LEU A 39 0.05 3.35 -5.92
C LEU A 39 1.54 3.37 -5.62
N THR A 40 2.41 3.10 -6.61
CA THR A 40 3.87 3.17 -6.41
C THR A 40 4.30 4.58 -5.97
N LYS A 41 3.72 5.62 -6.58
CA LYS A 41 3.97 7.01 -6.19
C LYS A 41 3.46 7.31 -4.78
N ALA A 42 2.23 6.90 -4.46
CA ALA A 42 1.63 7.11 -3.14
C ALA A 42 2.45 6.43 -2.03
N PHE A 43 2.83 5.16 -2.21
CA PHE A 43 3.70 4.44 -1.28
C PHE A 43 5.11 5.05 -1.17
N GLY A 44 5.63 5.63 -2.24
CA GLY A 44 6.93 6.34 -2.22
C GLY A 44 6.95 7.56 -1.30
N GLY A 45 5.80 8.21 -1.10
CA GLY A 45 5.66 9.33 -0.17
C GLY A 45 5.44 8.92 1.30
N ALA A 46 5.16 7.64 1.58
CA ALA A 46 4.69 7.18 2.89
C ALA A 46 5.81 6.68 3.84
N ASN A 47 7.07 6.94 3.50
CA ASN A 47 8.27 6.61 4.30
C ASN A 47 8.29 5.16 4.84
N LEU A 48 8.09 4.18 3.93
CA LEU A 48 7.92 2.76 4.28
C LEU A 48 9.04 2.19 5.14
N SER A 49 10.28 2.64 4.97
CA SER A 49 11.44 2.15 5.71
C SER A 49 11.30 2.29 7.23
N VAL A 50 10.69 3.39 7.68
CA VAL A 50 10.48 3.69 9.11
C VAL A 50 9.34 2.87 9.71
N ASN A 51 8.39 2.42 8.87
CA ASN A 51 7.14 1.82 9.34
C ASN A 51 7.06 0.30 9.09
N LEU A 52 7.59 -0.16 7.96
CA LEU A 52 7.50 -1.54 7.47
C LEU A 52 8.88 -2.20 7.28
N GLY A 53 9.96 -1.44 7.45
CA GLY A 53 11.32 -1.88 7.10
C GLY A 53 11.61 -1.71 5.60
N ASN A 54 12.66 -2.35 5.11
CA ASN A 54 13.18 -2.12 3.76
C ASN A 54 12.32 -2.79 2.65
N ILE A 55 11.11 -2.29 2.46
CA ILE A 55 10.16 -2.71 1.44
C ILE A 55 10.11 -1.66 0.33
N LYS A 56 10.16 -2.11 -0.93
CA LYS A 56 10.03 -1.22 -2.08
C LYS A 56 8.57 -0.81 -2.30
N PRO A 57 8.26 0.47 -2.54
CA PRO A 57 6.91 0.94 -2.87
C PRO A 57 6.23 0.15 -4.00
N SER A 58 6.99 -0.21 -5.03
CA SER A 58 6.50 -1.00 -6.17
C SER A 58 6.10 -2.43 -5.79
N ALA A 59 6.70 -3.01 -4.75
CA ALA A 59 6.31 -4.34 -4.29
C ALA A 59 4.89 -4.30 -3.70
N LEU A 60 4.58 -3.31 -2.87
CA LEU A 60 3.23 -3.13 -2.30
C LEU A 60 2.20 -2.78 -3.39
N ALA A 61 2.56 -1.87 -4.31
CA ALA A 61 1.69 -1.54 -5.43
C ALA A 61 1.34 -2.77 -6.27
N LYS A 62 2.33 -3.64 -6.54
CA LYS A 62 2.11 -4.90 -7.26
C LYS A 62 1.12 -5.79 -6.51
N LEU A 63 1.25 -5.94 -5.19
CA LEU A 63 0.34 -6.77 -4.39
C LEU A 63 -1.12 -6.31 -4.41
N MET A 64 -1.37 -5.01 -4.57
CA MET A 64 -2.73 -4.45 -4.58
C MET A 64 -3.41 -4.54 -5.95
N VAL A 65 -2.63 -4.55 -7.03
CA VAL A 65 -3.18 -4.63 -8.40
C VAL A 65 -3.12 -6.03 -8.98
N ASP A 66 -2.57 -6.99 -8.24
CA ASP A 66 -2.43 -8.37 -8.70
C ASP A 66 -3.81 -9.05 -8.74
N PRO A 67 -4.35 -9.35 -9.93
CA PRO A 67 -5.66 -9.98 -10.07
C PRO A 67 -5.65 -11.44 -9.59
N ALA A 68 -4.48 -12.07 -9.44
CA ALA A 68 -4.37 -13.47 -9.01
C ALA A 68 -4.61 -13.66 -7.51
N ARG A 69 -4.78 -12.57 -6.73
CA ARG A 69 -5.02 -12.64 -5.29
C ARG A 69 -6.50 -12.73 -4.90
N ASP A 70 -7.41 -12.69 -5.87
CA ASP A 70 -8.87 -12.81 -5.69
C ASP A 70 -9.34 -14.27 -5.49
N GLU A 71 -8.52 -15.29 -5.78
CA GLU A 71 -8.96 -16.70 -5.83
C GLU A 71 -8.38 -17.64 -4.75
N SER A 72 -8.08 -17.15 -3.54
CA SER A 72 -7.78 -18.07 -2.42
C SER A 72 -7.97 -17.41 -1.05
N LEU A 73 -9.22 -17.12 -0.67
CA LEU A 73 -9.65 -16.94 0.72
C LEU A 73 -10.89 -17.77 1.00
#